data_AF-A0A1I1SPB5-F1
#
_entry.id   AF-A0A1I1SPB5-F1
#
_cell.length_a   1.000
_cell.length_b   1.000
_cell.length_c   1.000
_cell.angle_alpha   90.00
_cell.angle_beta   90.00
_cell.angle_gamma   90.00
#
_symmetry.space_group_name_H-M   'P 1'
#
loop_
_entity.id
_entity.type
_entity.pdbx_description
1 polymer ?
#
loop_
_entity_poly.entity_id
_entity_poly.type
_entity_poly.pdbx_seq_one_letter_code
_entity_poly.pdbx_strand_id
1 'polypeptide(L)'
;MKKNNQKRKLMYYLETFFFLLCSVLSLYELGRDFLYKVEWIKLLKDSVWLVLAIIVTIGSFLRAKDVGTSEDDDERDRYLTMKVDQQAYRITKVLLFVIGYGLFAWGMILSKSVGYNEQVMVIVIISAVLVGLWNLLLLIELILGLYNYLRK
;
A
#
# COMPACT_ATOMS: atom_id res chain seq x y z
N MET A 1 26.31 -10.92 5.54
CA MET A 1 25.86 -9.51 5.63
C MET A 1 26.40 -8.89 6.92
N LYS A 2 26.88 -7.63 6.95
CA LYS A 2 27.36 -7.02 8.21
C LYS A 2 26.19 -6.89 9.21
N LYS A 3 26.42 -7.21 10.50
CA LYS A 3 25.41 -7.20 11.58
C LYS A 3 24.58 -5.90 11.65
N ASN A 4 25.20 -4.75 11.37
CA ASN A 4 24.51 -3.45 11.32
C ASN A 4 23.52 -3.33 10.15
N ASN A 5 23.82 -3.91 8.99
CA ASN A 5 22.92 -3.87 7.83
C ASN A 5 21.69 -4.76 8.06
N GLN A 6 21.88 -5.93 8.70
CA GLN A 6 20.78 -6.80 9.10
C GLN A 6 19.81 -6.09 10.06
N LYS A 7 20.33 -5.44 11.10
CA LYS A 7 19.51 -4.67 12.05
C LYS A 7 18.72 -3.55 11.36
N ARG A 8 19.35 -2.81 10.44
CA ARG A 8 18.68 -1.75 9.66
C ARG A 8 17.61 -2.32 8.74
N LYS A 9 17.87 -3.42 8.04
CA LYS A 9 16.89 -4.11 7.18
C LYS A 9 15.64 -4.53 7.95
N LEU A 10 15.82 -5.14 9.12
CA LEU A 10 14.72 -5.52 10.00
C LEU A 10 13.92 -4.29 10.48
N MET A 11 14.61 -3.21 10.86
CA MET A 11 13.96 -1.96 11.27
C MET A 11 13.08 -1.40 10.13
N TYR A 12 13.57 -1.37 8.89
CA TYR A 12 12.78 -0.92 7.75
C TYR A 12 11.57 -1.83 7.45
N TYR A 13 11.68 -3.15 7.63
CA TYR A 13 10.52 -4.04 7.53
C TYR A 13 9.47 -3.78 8.62
N LEU A 14 9.91 -3.56 9.87
CA LEU A 14 9.01 -3.22 10.98
C LEU A 14 8.33 -1.86 10.76
N GLU A 15 9.08 -0.85 10.32
CA GLU A 15 8.52 0.45 9.93
C GLU A 15 7.49 0.29 8.81
N THR A 16 7.82 -0.48 7.77
CA THR A 16 6.89 -0.73 6.66
C THR A 16 5.60 -1.37 7.17
N PHE A 17 5.70 -2.39 8.01
CA PHE A 17 4.53 -3.06 8.56
C PHE A 17 3.67 -2.11 9.41
N PHE A 18 4.31 -1.30 10.26
CA PHE A 18 3.63 -0.32 11.10
C PHE A 18 2.88 0.72 10.25
N PHE A 19 3.55 1.34 9.28
CA PHE A 19 2.92 2.36 8.43
C PHE A 19 1.90 1.77 7.44
N LEU A 20 2.05 0.52 7.02
CA LEU A 20 1.03 -0.20 6.28
C LEU A 20 -0.26 -0.32 7.10
N LEU A 21 -0.14 -0.70 8.38
CA LEU A 21 -1.27 -0.80 9.29
C LEU A 21 -1.91 0.56 9.54
N CYS A 22 -1.13 1.62 9.74
CA CYS A 22 -1.63 2.99 9.79
C CYS A 22 -2.38 3.38 8.51
N SER A 23 -1.84 3.05 7.33
CA SER A 23 -2.48 3.36 6.04
C SER A 23 -3.82 2.66 5.88
N VAL A 24 -3.92 1.39 6.29
CA VAL A 24 -5.18 0.63 6.27
C VAL A 24 -6.19 1.23 7.25
N LEU A 25 -5.77 1.58 8.46
CA LEU A 25 -6.66 2.22 9.45
C LEU A 25 -7.13 3.60 8.99
N SER A 26 -6.24 4.45 8.49
CA SER A 26 -6.60 5.77 7.96
C SER A 26 -7.53 5.65 6.74
N LEU A 27 -7.34 4.66 5.86
CA LEU A 27 -8.26 4.40 4.76
C LEU A 27 -9.64 3.97 5.27
N TYR A 28 -9.69 3.10 6.28
CA TYR A 28 -10.94 2.68 6.91
C TYR A 28 -11.68 3.86 7.56
N GLU A 29 -10.96 4.68 8.33
CA GLU A 29 -11.52 5.89 8.95
C GLU A 29 -12.05 6.87 7.91
N LEU A 30 -11.26 7.13 6.87
CA LEU A 30 -11.65 8.02 5.78
C LEU A 30 -12.88 7.51 5.03
N GLY A 31 -12.93 6.20 4.73
CA GLY A 31 -14.09 5.57 4.09
C GLY A 31 -15.34 5.62 4.98
N ARG A 32 -15.19 5.36 6.28
CA ARG A 32 -16.28 5.44 7.25
C ARG A 32 -16.80 6.87 7.39
N ASP A 33 -15.92 7.84 7.54
CA ASP A 33 -16.28 9.25 7.70
C ASP A 33 -16.92 9.81 6.42
N PHE A 34 -16.48 9.31 5.25
CA PHE A 34 -17.13 9.59 3.97
C PHE A 34 -18.58 9.09 3.94
N LEU A 35 -18.83 7.85 4.38
CA LEU A 35 -20.18 7.27 4.45
C LEU A 35 -21.07 8.01 5.45
N TYR A 36 -20.51 8.49 6.57
CA TYR A 36 -21.23 9.30 7.56
C TYR A 36 -21.38 10.78 7.17
N LYS A 37 -20.96 11.17 5.96
CA LYS A 37 -21.11 12.54 5.43
C LYS A 37 -20.49 13.61 6.34
N VAL A 38 -19.36 13.27 6.94
CA VAL A 38 -18.59 14.18 7.79
C VAL A 38 -18.10 15.38 6.97
N GLU A 39 -17.82 16.49 7.65
CA GLU A 39 -17.36 17.73 7.00
C GLU A 39 -16.18 17.50 6.05
N TRP A 40 -16.28 18.12 4.87
CA TRP A 40 -15.30 17.98 3.79
C TRP A 40 -13.87 18.35 4.20
N ILE A 41 -13.71 19.31 5.11
CA ILE A 41 -12.40 19.74 5.64
C ILE A 41 -11.72 18.58 6.38
N LYS A 42 -12.49 17.81 7.16
CA LYS A 42 -11.96 16.64 7.87
C LYS A 42 -11.57 15.54 6.89
N LEU A 43 -12.41 15.23 5.90
CA LEU A 43 -12.10 14.25 4.84
C LEU A 43 -10.80 14.61 4.09
N LEU A 44 -10.59 15.89 3.79
CA LEU A 44 -9.38 16.36 3.12
C LEU A 44 -8.15 16.21 4.03
N LYS A 45 -8.26 16.56 5.32
CA LYS A 45 -7.19 16.37 6.30
C LYS A 45 -6.80 14.89 6.44
N ASP A 46 -7.78 14.02 6.56
CA ASP A 46 -7.56 12.58 6.73
C ASP A 46 -6.98 11.95 5.44
N SER A 47 -7.37 12.46 4.27
CA SER A 47 -6.75 12.09 2.98
C SER A 47 -5.26 12.46 2.92
N VAL A 48 -4.86 13.62 3.43
CA VAL A 48 -3.44 14.03 3.48
C VAL A 48 -2.64 13.09 4.39
N TRP A 49 -3.18 12.74 5.56
CA TRP A 49 -2.54 11.78 6.47
C TRP A 49 -2.38 10.40 5.84
N LEU A 50 -3.41 9.91 5.13
CA LEU A 50 -3.35 8.67 4.40
C LEU A 50 -2.25 8.68 3.33
N VAL A 51 -2.14 9.75 2.53
CA VAL A 51 -1.07 9.89 1.52
C VAL A 51 0.32 9.86 2.17
N LEU A 52 0.51 10.57 3.28
CA LEU A 52 1.78 10.55 4.01
C LEU A 52 2.11 9.14 4.52
N ALA A 53 1.14 8.44 5.12
CA ALA A 53 1.33 7.07 5.60
C ALA A 53 1.73 6.11 4.47
N ILE A 54 1.10 6.23 3.29
CA ILE A 54 1.42 5.43 2.10
C ILE A 54 2.85 5.71 1.61
N ILE A 55 3.23 6.99 1.51
CA ILE A 55 4.59 7.39 1.06
C ILE A 55 5.64 6.79 1.98
N VAL A 56 5.44 6.88 3.30
CA VAL A 56 6.37 6.31 4.28
C VAL A 56 6.41 4.78 4.18
N THR A 57 5.25 4.13 4.02
CA THR A 57 5.15 2.67 3.83
C THR A 57 5.98 2.21 2.63
N ILE A 58 5.74 2.81 1.46
CA ILE A 58 6.45 2.45 0.23
C ILE A 58 7.95 2.77 0.35
N GLY A 59 8.29 3.93 0.91
CA GLY A 59 9.67 4.37 1.10
C GLY A 59 10.47 3.43 2.02
N SER A 60 9.90 3.06 3.16
CA SER A 60 10.53 2.09 4.08
C SER A 60 10.62 0.70 3.45
N PHE A 61 9.63 0.28 2.66
CA PHE A 61 9.66 -1.01 1.97
C PHE A 61 10.80 -1.09 0.96
N LEU A 62 10.95 -0.07 0.11
CA LEU A 62 12.04 0.00 -0.87
C LEU A 62 13.41 0.01 -0.18
N ARG A 63 13.56 0.78 0.91
CA ARG A 63 14.79 0.76 1.73
C ARG A 63 15.07 -0.60 2.36
N ALA A 64 14.04 -1.32 2.81
CA ALA A 64 14.20 -2.68 3.32
C ALA A 64 14.71 -3.64 2.25
N LYS A 65 14.28 -3.47 0.99
CA LYS A 65 14.77 -4.25 -0.14
C LYS A 65 16.22 -3.94 -0.52
N ASP A 66 16.61 -2.66 -0.49
CA ASP A 66 17.93 -2.22 -0.96
C ASP A 66 19.07 -2.41 0.07
N VAL A 67 18.76 -2.48 1.36
CA VAL A 67 19.79 -2.52 2.40
C VAL A 67 20.39 -3.91 2.55
N GLY A 68 21.67 -4.04 2.16
CA GLY A 68 22.47 -5.23 2.43
C GLY A 68 22.09 -6.45 1.59
N THR A 69 21.31 -6.29 0.52
CA THR A 69 21.03 -7.32 -0.49
C THR A 69 22.35 -7.84 -1.07
N SER A 70 22.56 -9.14 -0.93
CA SER A 70 23.60 -9.89 -1.67
C SER A 70 23.01 -10.35 -3.01
N GLU A 71 23.82 -10.53 -4.05
CA GLU A 71 23.35 -11.03 -5.37
C GLU A 71 22.48 -12.31 -5.27
N ASP A 72 22.75 -13.19 -4.29
CA ASP A 72 21.94 -14.38 -3.97
C ASP A 72 20.50 -14.12 -3.44
N ASP A 73 20.21 -12.92 -2.89
CA ASP A 73 18.85 -12.52 -2.53
C ASP A 73 18.08 -12.06 -3.78
N ASP A 74 18.75 -11.36 -4.70
CA ASP A 74 18.16 -10.88 -5.95
C ASP A 74 17.80 -12.04 -6.89
N GLU A 75 18.62 -13.11 -6.95
CA GLU A 75 18.30 -14.34 -7.70
C GLU A 75 17.14 -15.14 -7.12
N ARG A 76 16.87 -15.01 -5.81
CA ARG A 76 15.81 -15.77 -5.14
C ARG A 76 14.48 -15.03 -5.11
N ASP A 77 14.52 -13.70 -4.95
CA ASP A 77 13.39 -12.83 -5.28
C ASP A 77 12.97 -13.11 -6.73
N ARG A 78 13.92 -13.25 -7.66
CA ARG A 78 13.71 -13.74 -9.05
C ARG A 78 13.04 -15.11 -9.13
N TYR A 79 13.38 -16.06 -8.25
CA TYR A 79 12.80 -17.41 -8.29
C TYR A 79 11.31 -17.45 -7.86
N LEU A 80 10.91 -16.61 -6.90
CA LEU A 80 9.49 -16.38 -6.59
C LEU A 80 8.77 -15.59 -7.70
N THR A 81 9.51 -14.72 -8.41
CA THR A 81 9.03 -14.00 -9.62
C THR A 81 9.11 -14.82 -10.91
N MET A 82 9.65 -16.04 -10.92
CA MET A 82 9.65 -16.89 -12.12
C MET A 82 8.31 -17.61 -12.33
N LYS A 83 7.46 -17.72 -11.30
CA LYS A 83 6.11 -18.31 -11.42
C LYS A 83 5.01 -17.33 -11.80
N VAL A 84 5.29 -16.03 -11.77
CA VAL A 84 4.36 -14.95 -12.15
C VAL A 84 5.15 -13.97 -13.01
N ASP A 85 4.73 -13.72 -14.25
CA ASP A 85 5.37 -12.72 -15.12
C ASP A 85 5.64 -11.42 -14.34
N GLN A 86 6.91 -11.14 -14.07
CA GLN A 86 7.36 -10.05 -13.19
C GLN A 86 6.89 -8.69 -13.71
N GLN A 87 6.82 -8.54 -15.03
CA GLN A 87 6.35 -7.33 -15.66
C GLN A 87 4.83 -7.20 -15.45
N ALA A 88 4.06 -8.25 -15.69
CA ALA A 88 2.62 -8.27 -15.46
C ALA A 88 2.27 -8.01 -13.99
N TYR A 89 3.00 -8.61 -13.04
CA TYR A 89 2.81 -8.38 -11.61
C TYR A 89 3.06 -6.93 -11.22
N ARG A 90 4.19 -6.35 -11.65
CA ARG A 90 4.55 -4.96 -11.35
C ARG A 90 3.54 -3.99 -11.96
N ILE A 91 3.12 -4.23 -13.20
CA ILE A 91 2.08 -3.44 -13.87
C ILE A 91 0.77 -3.54 -13.09
N THR A 92 0.35 -4.74 -12.72
CA THR A 92 -0.90 -4.96 -11.96
C THR A 92 -0.87 -4.22 -10.63
N LYS A 93 0.23 -4.32 -9.88
CA LYS A 93 0.39 -3.60 -8.61
C LYS A 93 0.28 -2.09 -8.79
N VAL A 94 0.90 -1.53 -9.82
CA VAL A 94 0.82 -0.09 -10.12
C VAL A 94 -0.60 0.29 -10.56
N LEU A 95 -1.26 -0.51 -11.39
CA LEU A 95 -2.63 -0.25 -11.83
C LEU A 95 -3.62 -0.30 -10.66
N LEU A 96 -3.52 -1.29 -9.78
CA LEU A 96 -4.34 -1.39 -8.57
C LEU A 96 -4.19 -0.14 -7.69
N PHE A 97 -2.96 0.37 -7.56
CA PHE A 97 -2.68 1.59 -6.82
C PHE A 97 -3.31 2.81 -7.47
N VAL A 98 -2.96 3.09 -8.73
CA VAL A 98 -3.36 4.31 -9.44
C VAL A 98 -4.87 4.35 -9.65
N ILE A 99 -5.46 3.26 -10.11
CA ILE A 99 -6.91 3.18 -10.34
C ILE A 99 -7.65 3.14 -8.99
N GLY A 100 -7.18 2.37 -8.02
CA GLY A 100 -7.83 2.25 -6.71
C GLY A 100 -7.92 3.59 -5.98
N TYR A 101 -6.79 4.25 -5.75
CA TYR A 101 -6.77 5.56 -5.08
C TYR A 101 -7.33 6.69 -5.95
N GLY A 102 -7.14 6.61 -7.27
CA GLY A 102 -7.71 7.58 -8.22
C GLY A 102 -9.24 7.56 -8.20
N LEU A 103 -9.85 6.37 -8.23
CA LEU A 103 -11.30 6.22 -8.09
C LEU A 103 -11.79 6.64 -6.71
N PHE A 104 -11.02 6.40 -5.64
CA PHE A 104 -11.37 6.88 -4.30
C PHE A 104 -11.48 8.41 -4.27
N ALA A 105 -10.42 9.10 -4.71
CA ALA A 105 -10.36 10.55 -4.76
C ALA A 105 -11.46 11.13 -5.66
N TRP A 106 -11.67 10.52 -6.84
CA TRP A 106 -12.73 10.91 -7.75
C TRP A 106 -14.13 10.73 -7.14
N GLY A 107 -14.40 9.59 -6.50
CA GLY A 107 -15.66 9.31 -5.80
C GLY A 107 -15.96 10.36 -4.73
N MET A 108 -14.93 10.77 -3.98
CA MET A 108 -15.08 11.85 -3.01
C MET A 108 -15.38 13.21 -3.67
N ILE A 109 -14.63 13.59 -4.72
CA ILE A 109 -14.85 14.86 -5.43
C ILE A 109 -16.27 14.90 -6.03
N LEU A 110 -16.69 13.79 -6.65
CA LEU A 110 -17.99 13.66 -7.27
C LEU A 110 -19.12 13.78 -6.24
N SER A 111 -18.96 13.17 -5.05
CA SER A 111 -19.95 13.29 -3.98
C SER A 111 -20.15 14.72 -3.51
N LYS A 112 -19.11 15.56 -3.55
CA LYS A 112 -19.20 16.97 -3.22
C LYS A 112 -19.99 17.75 -4.28
N SER A 113 -19.82 17.41 -5.56
CA SER A 113 -20.46 18.14 -6.67
C SER A 113 -21.91 17.75 -6.91
N VAL A 114 -22.23 16.46 -6.86
CA VAL A 114 -23.55 15.93 -7.23
C VAL A 114 -24.29 15.25 -6.06
N GLY A 115 -23.71 15.31 -4.86
CA GLY A 115 -24.25 14.64 -3.68
C GLY A 115 -23.94 13.14 -3.64
N TYR A 116 -24.33 12.52 -2.53
CA TYR A 116 -24.18 11.07 -2.35
C TYR A 116 -25.30 10.33 -3.09
N ASN A 117 -24.93 9.52 -4.08
CA ASN A 117 -25.86 8.73 -4.90
C ASN A 117 -25.28 7.33 -5.20
N GLU A 118 -26.06 6.49 -5.91
CA GLU A 118 -25.65 5.12 -6.25
C GLU A 118 -24.36 5.05 -7.05
N GLN A 119 -24.14 5.98 -8.00
CA GLN A 119 -22.93 6.01 -8.81
C GLN A 119 -21.68 6.27 -7.97
N VAL A 120 -21.76 7.23 -7.04
CA VAL A 120 -20.70 7.54 -6.08
C VAL A 120 -20.39 6.32 -5.20
N MET A 121 -21.42 5.61 -4.72
CA MET A 121 -21.23 4.38 -3.94
C MET A 121 -20.49 3.31 -4.74
N VAL A 122 -20.93 3.04 -5.97
CA VAL A 122 -20.30 2.02 -6.82
C VAL A 122 -18.82 2.33 -7.05
N ILE A 123 -18.48 3.60 -7.34
CA ILE A 123 -17.09 4.04 -7.52
C ILE A 123 -16.26 3.79 -6.26
N VAL A 124 -16.78 4.14 -5.08
CA VAL A 124 -16.08 3.97 -3.80
C VAL A 124 -15.91 2.50 -3.43
N ILE A 125 -16.89 1.63 -3.73
CA ILE A 125 -16.78 0.19 -3.50
C ILE A 125 -15.71 -0.43 -4.41
N ILE A 126 -15.74 -0.12 -5.71
CA ILE A 126 -14.73 -0.61 -6.67
C ILE A 126 -13.35 -0.15 -6.21
N SER A 127 -13.21 1.12 -5.83
CA SER A 127 -11.97 1.66 -5.28
C SER A 127 -11.49 0.87 -4.05
N ALA A 128 -12.38 0.64 -3.07
CA ALA A 128 -12.03 -0.09 -1.85
C ALA A 128 -11.51 -1.50 -2.14
N VAL A 129 -12.13 -2.20 -3.09
CA VAL A 129 -11.66 -3.53 -3.54
C VAL A 129 -10.26 -3.44 -4.15
N LEU A 130 -10.02 -2.50 -5.07
CA LEU A 130 -8.72 -2.35 -5.73
C LEU A 130 -7.61 -1.98 -4.74
N VAL A 131 -7.87 -1.05 -3.82
CA VAL A 131 -6.93 -0.66 -2.78
C VAL A 131 -6.70 -1.80 -1.79
N GLY A 132 -7.75 -2.57 -1.45
CA GLY A 132 -7.62 -3.77 -0.63
C GLY A 132 -6.72 -4.82 -1.26
N LEU A 133 -6.89 -5.10 -2.56
CA LEU A 133 -6.02 -6.00 -3.32
C LEU A 133 -4.57 -5.48 -3.34
N TRP A 134 -4.37 -4.19 -3.54
CA TRP A 134 -3.04 -3.59 -3.50
C TRP A 134 -2.34 -3.77 -2.14
N ASN A 135 -3.05 -3.53 -1.03
CA ASN A 135 -2.53 -3.74 0.32
C ASN A 135 -2.19 -5.21 0.58
N LEU A 136 -3.02 -6.15 0.10
CA LEU A 136 -2.77 -7.59 0.21
C LEU A 136 -1.49 -7.98 -0.53
N LEU A 137 -1.28 -7.47 -1.74
CA LEU A 137 -0.05 -7.72 -2.50
C LEU A 137 1.19 -7.19 -1.76
N LEU A 138 1.11 -5.98 -1.19
CA LEU A 138 2.20 -5.40 -0.43
C LEU A 138 2.50 -6.21 0.85
N LEU A 139 1.47 -6.70 1.53
CA LEU A 139 1.61 -7.58 2.69
C LEU A 139 2.28 -8.91 2.32
N ILE A 140 1.88 -9.53 1.20
CA ILE A 140 2.51 -10.78 0.72
C ILE A 140 4.00 -10.55 0.45
N GLU A 141 4.36 -9.47 -0.25
CA GLU A 141 5.77 -9.14 -0.51
C GLU A 141 6.55 -8.90 0.79
N LEU A 142 5.93 -8.25 1.77
CA LEU A 142 6.55 -8.00 3.08
C LEU A 142 6.80 -9.30 3.83
N ILE A 143 5.83 -10.22 3.86
CA ILE A 143 5.97 -11.53 4.51
C ILE A 143 7.07 -12.35 3.83
N LEU A 144 7.09 -12.39 2.50
CA LEU A 144 8.13 -13.11 1.75
C LEU A 144 9.52 -12.52 1.99
N GLY A 145 9.63 -11.19 1.97
CA GLY A 145 10.89 -10.48 2.25
C GLY A 145 11.40 -10.74 3.67
N LEU A 146 10.50 -10.80 4.65
CA LEU A 146 10.83 -11.11 6.04
C LEU A 146 11.20 -12.59 6.22
N TYR A 147 10.47 -13.51 5.60
CA TYR A 147 10.76 -14.94 5.63
C TYR A 147 12.15 -15.24 5.05
N ASN A 148 12.48 -14.64 3.91
CA ASN A 148 13.79 -14.77 3.28
C ASN A 148 14.91 -14.20 4.18
N TYR A 149 14.64 -13.09 4.87
CA TYR A 149 15.56 -12.53 5.85
C TYR A 149 15.79 -13.45 7.05
N LEU A 150 14.74 -14.04 7.63
CA LEU A 150 14.83 -14.90 8.82
C LEU A 150 15.46 -16.28 8.54
N ARG A 151 15.40 -16.74 7.29
CA ARG A 151 16.00 -18.01 6.87
C ARG A 151 17.53 -17.92 6.69
N LYS A 152 18.08 -16.72 6.53
CA LYS A 152 19.52 -16.45 6.38
C LYS A 152 20.19 -16.17 7.72
#